data_AF-A0A382TJC2-F1
#
_entry.id   AF-A0A382TJC2-F1
#
_cell.length_a   1.000
_cell.length_b   1.000
_cell.length_c   1.000
_cell.angle_alpha   90.00
_cell.angle_beta   90.00
_cell.angle_gamma   90.00
#
_symmetry.space_group_name_H-M   'P 1'
#
loop_
_entity.id
_entity.type
_entity.pdbx_description
1 polymer ?
#
loop_
_entity_poly.entity_id
_entity_poly.type
_entity_poly.pdbx_seq_one_letter_code
_entity_poly.pdbx_strand_id
1 'polypeptide(L)'
;MAALPSYTGVLGRIWHYVFLLICALVFLFLVGPILVVIPLSFNAESFFTFTEGMLRGDPDAYSLKWYREIFGIYEAIRSARPDSQGSEWLDAAWNSFVIGTFATLLATSLGTLAA
;
A
#
# COMPACT_ATOMS: atom_id res chain seq x y z
N MET A 1 24.34 -11.25 -3.42
CA MET A 1 23.87 -12.54 -2.85
C MET A 1 25.07 -13.23 -2.22
N ALA A 2 25.03 -13.58 -0.93
CA ALA A 2 26.14 -14.30 -0.31
C ALA A 2 26.32 -15.64 -1.04
N ALA A 3 27.52 -15.91 -1.54
CA ALA A 3 27.80 -17.17 -2.23
C ALA A 3 27.68 -18.33 -1.24
N LEU A 4 26.99 -19.41 -1.62
CA LEU A 4 26.94 -20.62 -0.81
C LEU A 4 28.37 -21.13 -0.61
N PRO A 5 28.83 -21.38 0.63
CA PRO A 5 30.18 -21.86 0.89
C PRO A 5 30.49 -23.12 0.09
N SER A 6 31.74 -23.27 -0.36
CA SER A 6 32.19 -24.36 -1.24
C SER A 6 31.97 -25.77 -0.66
N TYR A 7 31.82 -25.89 0.66
CA TYR A 7 31.50 -27.14 1.36
C TYR A 7 30.00 -27.49 1.41
N THR A 8 29.12 -26.66 0.84
CA THR A 8 27.67 -26.91 0.87
C THR A 8 27.33 -28.07 -0.06
N GLY A 9 26.97 -29.22 0.53
CA GLY A 9 26.49 -30.38 -0.22
C GLY A 9 25.22 -30.06 -1.05
N VAL A 10 24.90 -30.94 -2.00
CA VAL A 10 23.76 -30.79 -2.91
C VAL A 10 22.44 -30.56 -2.16
N LEU A 11 22.25 -31.28 -1.05
CA LEU A 11 21.07 -31.14 -0.19
C LEU A 11 20.94 -29.73 0.43
N GLY A 12 22.04 -29.15 0.90
CA GLY A 12 22.06 -27.79 1.46
C GLY A 12 21.74 -26.73 0.42
N ARG A 13 22.21 -26.92 -0.83
CA ARG A 13 21.88 -26.03 -1.94
C ARG A 13 20.40 -26.10 -2.32
N ILE A 14 19.82 -27.30 -2.39
CA ILE A 14 18.37 -27.48 -2.63
C ILE A 14 17.58 -26.79 -1.51
N TRP A 15 17.92 -27.06 -0.24
CA TRP A 15 17.22 -26.47 0.89
C TRP A 15 17.27 -24.94 0.90
N HIS A 16 18.40 -24.34 0.54
CA HIS A 16 18.52 -22.89 0.43
C HIS A 16 17.50 -22.29 -0.56
N TYR A 17 17.37 -22.87 -1.76
CA TYR A 17 16.41 -22.38 -2.75
C TYR A 17 14.96 -22.69 -2.38
N VAL A 18 14.69 -23.84 -1.74
CA VAL A 18 13.36 -24.17 -1.21
C VAL A 18 12.96 -23.17 -0.13
N PHE A 19 13.86 -22.83 0.78
CA PHE A 19 13.61 -21.82 1.81
C PHE A 19 13.31 -20.45 1.20
N LEU A 20 14.12 -20.00 0.23
CA LEU A 20 13.87 -18.75 -0.48
C LEU A 20 12.52 -18.74 -1.21
N LEU A 21 12.16 -19.87 -1.84
CA LEU A 21 10.85 -20.03 -2.49
C LEU A 21 9.72 -19.90 -1.46
N ILE A 22 9.83 -20.55 -0.31
CA ILE A 22 8.83 -20.44 0.77
C ILE A 22 8.72 -18.99 1.25
N CYS A 23 9.85 -18.32 1.52
CA CYS A 23 9.84 -16.91 1.91
C CYS A 23 9.18 -16.02 0.85
N ALA A 24 9.50 -16.24 -0.44
CA ALA A 24 8.91 -15.49 -1.54
C ALA A 24 7.39 -15.71 -1.63
N LEU A 25 6.92 -16.95 -1.46
CA LEU A 25 5.49 -17.28 -1.44
C LEU A 25 4.78 -16.64 -0.24
N VAL A 26 5.39 -16.65 0.95
CA VAL A 26 4.85 -16.00 2.14
C VAL A 26 4.77 -14.48 1.94
N PHE A 27 5.81 -13.85 1.40
CA PHE A 27 5.77 -12.42 1.11
C PHE A 27 4.74 -12.07 0.03
N LEU A 28 4.62 -12.89 -1.01
CA LEU A 28 3.58 -12.72 -2.02
C LEU A 28 2.18 -12.83 -1.41
N PHE A 29 1.97 -13.77 -0.48
CA PHE A 29 0.70 -13.89 0.24
C PHE A 29 0.42 -12.66 1.12
N LEU A 30 1.41 -12.17 1.87
CA LEU A 30 1.27 -11.00 2.74
C LEU A 30 1.03 -9.70 1.94
N VAL A 31 1.66 -9.56 0.77
CA VAL A 31 1.50 -8.39 -0.11
C VAL A 31 0.33 -8.55 -1.08
N GLY A 32 -0.22 -9.76 -1.23
CA GLY A 32 -1.28 -10.10 -2.19
C GLY A 32 -2.47 -9.13 -2.20
N PRO A 33 -3.07 -8.78 -1.04
CA PRO A 33 -4.15 -7.80 -1.00
C PRO A 33 -3.75 -6.42 -1.54
N ILE A 34 -2.51 -5.98 -1.28
CA ILE A 34 -1.99 -4.69 -1.77
C ILE A 34 -1.88 -4.71 -3.30
N LEU A 35 -1.43 -5.83 -3.89
CA LEU A 35 -1.36 -5.98 -5.34
C LEU A 35 -2.71 -5.87 -6.03
N VAL A 36 -3.81 -6.25 -5.35
CA VAL A 36 -5.18 -6.12 -5.86
C VAL A 36 -5.72 -4.70 -5.68
N VAL A 37 -5.35 -4.00 -4.60
CA VAL A 37 -5.78 -2.62 -4.33
C VAL A 37 -5.14 -1.62 -5.30
N ILE A 38 -3.88 -1.82 -5.69
CA ILE A 38 -3.17 -0.93 -6.62
C ILE A 38 -3.93 -0.71 -7.95
N PRO A 39 -4.33 -1.72 -8.72
CA PRO A 39 -5.05 -1.49 -9.97
C PRO A 39 -6.44 -0.89 -9.72
N LEU A 40 -7.09 -1.23 -8.60
CA LEU A 40 -8.40 -0.66 -8.23
C LEU A 40 -8.32 0.83 -7.88
N SER A 41 -7.19 1.32 -7.36
CA SER A 41 -7.05 2.76 -7.06
C SER A 41 -7.09 3.64 -8.32
N PHE A 42 -6.86 3.05 -9.49
CA PHE A 42 -7.00 3.70 -10.80
C PHE A 42 -8.41 3.58 -11.38
N ASN A 43 -9.43 3.16 -10.62
CA ASN A 43 -10.77 2.99 -11.18
C ASN A 43 -11.44 4.34 -11.54
N ALA A 44 -12.02 4.43 -12.74
CA ALA A 44 -12.78 5.58 -13.21
C ALA A 44 -14.18 5.75 -12.57
N GLU A 45 -14.79 4.67 -12.11
CA GLU A 45 -16.07 4.64 -11.38
C GLU A 45 -15.93 5.03 -9.90
N SER A 46 -17.04 5.40 -9.27
CA SER A 46 -17.06 5.86 -7.86
C SER A 46 -16.85 4.72 -6.84
N PHE A 47 -16.93 3.47 -7.28
CA PHE A 47 -16.74 2.29 -6.43
C PHE A 47 -15.47 1.53 -6.82
N PHE A 48 -14.70 1.10 -5.83
CA PHE A 48 -13.48 0.30 -6.01
C PHE A 48 -13.81 -1.16 -6.33
N THR A 49 -14.35 -1.40 -7.52
CA THR A 49 -14.71 -2.75 -8.01
C THR A 49 -14.04 -3.06 -9.35
N PHE A 50 -13.85 -4.33 -9.69
CA PHE A 50 -13.32 -4.67 -11.02
C PHE A 50 -14.44 -4.54 -12.05
N THR A 51 -14.40 -3.47 -12.84
CA THR A 51 -15.37 -3.22 -13.91
C THR A 51 -15.05 -4.09 -15.12
N GLU A 52 -16.05 -4.33 -15.96
CA GLU A 52 -15.85 -5.12 -17.17
C GLU A 52 -14.86 -4.46 -18.14
N GLY A 53 -14.84 -3.12 -18.19
CA GLY A 53 -13.87 -2.33 -18.96
C GLY A 53 -12.43 -2.51 -18.44
N MET A 54 -12.25 -2.53 -17.13
CA MET A 54 -10.93 -2.74 -16.50
C MET A 54 -10.39 -4.15 -16.76
N LEU A 55 -11.25 -5.16 -16.78
CA LEU A 55 -10.90 -6.54 -17.15
C LEU A 55 -10.57 -6.69 -18.64
N ARG A 56 -11.21 -5.89 -19.50
CA ARG A 56 -10.95 -5.83 -20.95
C ARG A 56 -9.73 -4.97 -21.32
N GLY A 57 -9.14 -4.26 -20.36
CA GLY A 57 -8.02 -3.34 -20.59
C GLY A 57 -8.43 -2.07 -21.35
N ASP A 58 -9.68 -1.64 -21.21
CA ASP A 58 -10.19 -0.41 -21.82
C ASP A 58 -9.56 0.81 -21.13
N PRO A 59 -8.85 1.70 -21.85
CA PRO A 59 -8.25 2.89 -21.26
C PRO A 59 -9.26 3.82 -20.60
N ASP A 60 -10.53 3.85 -21.03
CA ASP A 60 -11.56 4.71 -20.45
C ASP A 60 -12.00 4.25 -19.04
N ALA A 61 -11.70 3.00 -18.67
CA ALA A 61 -11.98 2.46 -17.34
C ALA A 61 -10.96 2.89 -16.27
N TYR A 62 -9.85 3.54 -16.67
CA TYR A 62 -8.78 3.97 -15.76
C TYR A 62 -8.76 5.49 -15.56
N SER A 63 -8.62 5.95 -14.31
CA SER A 63 -8.57 7.37 -13.95
C SER A 63 -7.67 7.65 -12.75
N LEU A 64 -7.07 8.84 -12.74
CA LEU A 64 -6.29 9.37 -11.62
C LEU A 64 -7.14 10.24 -10.66
N LYS A 65 -8.47 10.21 -10.78
CA LYS A 65 -9.36 11.09 -10.01
C LYS A 65 -9.14 11.01 -8.50
N TRP A 66 -8.90 9.81 -7.95
CA TRP A 66 -8.70 9.60 -6.52
C TRP A 66 -7.38 10.20 -6.03
N TYR A 67 -6.32 10.13 -6.85
CA TYR A 67 -5.06 10.80 -6.54
C TYR A 67 -5.21 12.32 -6.57
N ARG A 68 -5.96 12.85 -7.54
CA ARG A 68 -6.26 14.28 -7.64
C ARG A 68 -7.13 14.77 -6.47
N GLU A 69 -8.05 13.93 -5.99
CA GLU A 69 -8.88 14.21 -4.82
C GLU A 69 -8.06 14.33 -3.53
N ILE A 70 -7.02 13.49 -3.33
CA ILE A 70 -6.13 13.60 -2.16
C ILE A 70 -5.47 14.98 -2.06
N PHE A 71 -5.13 15.57 -3.20
CA PHE A 71 -4.57 16.93 -3.28
C PHE A 71 -5.64 18.04 -3.40
N GLY A 72 -6.92 17.70 -3.38
CA GLY A 72 -8.01 18.66 -3.46
C GLY A 72 -8.21 19.32 -4.82
N ILE A 73 -7.61 18.78 -5.88
CA ILE A 73 -7.58 19.36 -7.24
C ILE A 73 -8.59 18.71 -8.20
N TYR A 74 -9.49 17.84 -7.71
CA TYR A 74 -10.50 17.18 -8.54
C TYR A 74 -11.88 17.81 -8.39
N GLU A 75 -12.24 18.67 -9.35
CA GLU A 75 -13.43 19.52 -9.28
C GLU A 75 -14.76 18.74 -9.31
N ALA A 76 -14.84 17.64 -10.07
CA ALA A 76 -16.07 16.87 -10.22
C ALA A 76 -16.50 16.10 -8.95
N ILE A 77 -15.57 15.67 -8.08
CA ILE A 77 -15.95 15.12 -6.75
C ILE A 77 -16.33 16.27 -5.81
N ARG A 78 -15.63 17.40 -5.88
CA ARG A 78 -15.92 18.58 -5.05
C ARG A 78 -17.31 19.15 -5.30
N SER A 79 -17.77 19.19 -6.56
CA SER A 79 -19.15 19.62 -6.87
C SER A 79 -20.22 18.71 -6.24
N ALA A 80 -19.88 17.45 -5.96
CA ALA A 80 -20.77 16.51 -5.27
C ALA A 80 -20.70 16.62 -3.73
N ARG A 81 -19.69 17.31 -3.17
CA ARG A 81 -19.53 17.62 -1.74
C ARG A 81 -19.24 19.12 -1.54
N PRO A 82 -20.26 19.99 -1.63
CA PRO A 82 -20.08 21.44 -1.56
C PRO A 82 -19.60 21.95 -0.20
N ASP A 83 -19.71 21.14 0.84
CA ASP A 83 -19.20 21.36 2.19
C ASP A 83 -17.69 21.11 2.33
N SER A 84 -17.08 20.38 1.39
CA SER A 84 -15.67 19.98 1.47
C SER A 84 -14.71 21.11 1.08
N GLN A 85 -13.74 21.39 1.97
CA GLN A 85 -12.63 22.31 1.66
C GLN A 85 -11.57 21.65 0.77
N GLY A 86 -11.62 20.32 0.64
CA GLY A 86 -10.87 19.46 -0.27
C GLY A 86 -9.37 19.29 0.02
N SER A 87 -8.82 19.99 1.02
CA SER A 87 -7.52 19.64 1.63
C SER A 87 -7.63 18.62 2.75
N GLU A 88 -8.85 18.18 3.10
CA GLU A 88 -9.17 17.37 4.29
C GLU A 88 -8.31 16.10 4.39
N TRP A 89 -8.08 15.43 3.28
CA TRP A 89 -7.25 14.23 3.22
C TRP A 89 -5.78 14.52 3.54
N LEU A 90 -5.24 15.60 2.99
CA LEU A 90 -3.86 16.02 3.23
C LEU A 90 -3.68 16.52 4.67
N ASP A 91 -4.64 17.31 5.16
CA ASP A 91 -4.64 17.84 6.52
C ASP A 91 -4.74 16.71 7.56
N ALA A 92 -5.62 15.73 7.32
CA ALA A 92 -5.74 14.53 8.15
C ALA A 92 -4.44 13.72 8.15
N ALA A 93 -3.82 13.51 6.98
CA ALA A 93 -2.55 12.80 6.87
C ALA A 93 -1.43 13.51 7.65
N TRP A 94 -1.36 14.84 7.57
CA TRP A 94 -0.39 15.63 8.32
C TRP A 94 -0.61 15.53 9.83
N ASN A 95 -1.87 15.65 10.27
CA ASN A 95 -2.22 15.50 11.68
C ASN A 95 -1.85 14.11 12.21
N SER A 96 -2.16 13.04 11.47
CA SER A 96 -1.78 11.67 11.84
C SER A 96 -0.27 11.47 11.90
N PHE A 97 0.50 12.08 10.99
CA PHE A 97 1.96 11.99 10.99
C PHE A 97 2.56 12.63 12.25
N VAL A 98 2.10 13.84 12.60
CA VAL A 98 2.56 14.56 13.79
C VAL A 98 2.21 13.78 15.05
N ILE A 99 0.94 13.40 15.21
CA ILE A 99 0.47 12.68 16.40
C ILE A 99 1.16 11.33 16.52
N GLY A 100 1.26 10.57 15.43
CA GLY A 100 1.88 9.24 15.42
C GLY A 100 3.35 9.29 15.83
N THR A 101 4.09 10.31 15.40
CA THR A 101 5.50 10.51 15.77
C THR A 101 5.66 10.75 17.28
N PHE A 102 4.93 11.72 17.84
CA PHE A 102 5.01 12.02 19.27
C PHE A 102 4.48 10.87 20.13
N ALA A 103 3.39 10.21 19.71
CA ALA A 103 2.86 9.04 20.40
C ALA A 103 3.89 7.90 20.46
N THR A 104 4.60 7.63 19.36
CA THR A 104 5.64 6.59 19.32
C THR A 104 6.80 6.92 20.25
N LEU A 105 7.26 8.17 20.27
CA LEU A 105 8.34 8.62 21.16
C LEU A 105 7.97 8.50 22.64
N LEU A 106 6.76 8.94 22.99
CA LEU A 106 6.26 8.83 24.37
C LEU A 106 6.06 7.37 24.77
N ALA A 107 5.42 6.56 23.91
CA ALA A 107 5.18 5.15 24.18
C ALA A 107 6.49 4.36 24.35
N THR A 108 7.49 4.62 23.52
CA THR A 108 8.80 3.95 23.60
C THR A 108 9.55 4.35 24.86
N SER A 109 9.58 5.65 25.20
CA SER A 109 10.30 6.13 26.39
C SER A 109 9.66 5.64 27.69
N LEU A 110 8.34 5.78 27.82
CA LEU A 110 7.60 5.27 28.98
C LEU A 110 7.65 3.75 29.07
N GLY A 111 7.49 3.04 27.96
CA GLY A 111 7.59 1.58 27.90
C GLY A 111 8.97 1.06 28.28
N THR A 112 10.05 1.76 27.89
CA THR A 112 11.42 1.39 28.26
C THR A 112 11.69 1.66 29.74
N LEU A 113 11.17 2.76 30.30
CA LEU A 113 11.33 3.07 31.73
C LEU A 113 10.54 2.12 32.65
N ALA A 114 9.46 1.52 32.13
CA ALA A 114 8.60 0.62 32.88
C ALA A 114 9.02 -0.87 32.82
N ALA A 115 9.97 -1.23 31.96
CA ALA A 115 10.49 -2.59 31.78
C ALA A 115 11.65 -2.88 32.75
#